data_AF-E8KFI7-F1
#
_entry.id   AF-E8KFI7-F1
#
_cell.length_a   1.000
_cell.length_b   1.000
_cell.length_c   1.000
_cell.angle_alpha   90.00
_cell.angle_beta   90.00
_cell.angle_gamma   90.00
#
_symmetry.space_group_name_H-M   'P 1'
#
loop_
_entity.id
_entity.type
_entity.pdbx_description
1 polymer ?
#
loop_
_entity_poly.entity_id
_entity_poly.type
_entity_poly.pdbx_seq_one_letter_code
_entity_poly.pdbx_strand_id
1 'polypeptide(L)'
;MRVANHLDFAGWKLEPYAELNGITTRTNQNAVRVNQYSFDVAETKGRIESTIGANAVVGNHRIGLEASLANGKYLDQPYKVQLAYRYHW
;
A
#
# COMPACT_ATOMS: atom_id res chain seq x y z
N MET A 1 -9.35 3.74 -1.69
CA MET A 1 -10.42 3.19 -2.57
C MET A 1 -9.89 1.91 -3.18
N ARG A 2 -10.64 0.82 -3.11
CA ARG A 2 -10.23 -0.49 -3.66
C ARG A 2 -11.25 -0.97 -4.68
N VAL A 3 -10.76 -1.52 -5.79
CA VAL A 3 -11.53 -2.22 -6.81
C VAL A 3 -11.00 -3.64 -6.89
N ALA A 4 -11.87 -4.63 -6.86
CA ALA A 4 -11.51 -6.02 -6.97
C ALA A 4 -12.47 -6.73 -7.92
N ASN A 5 -11.95 -7.69 -8.67
CA ASN A 5 -12.74 -8.62 -9.47
C ASN A 5 -12.52 -10.04 -8.95
N HIS A 6 -13.47 -10.93 -9.25
CA HIS A 6 -13.36 -12.36 -8.97
C HIS A 6 -13.53 -13.11 -10.28
N LEU A 7 -12.62 -14.04 -10.54
CA LEU A 7 -12.60 -14.87 -11.74
C LEU A 7 -12.46 -16.32 -11.32
N ASP A 8 -13.42 -17.14 -11.73
CA ASP A 8 -13.39 -18.59 -11.51
C ASP A 8 -13.12 -19.28 -12.84
N PHE A 9 -12.03 -20.06 -12.92
CA PHE A 9 -11.76 -20.90 -14.07
C PHE A 9 -11.06 -22.19 -13.66
N ALA A 10 -11.49 -23.33 -14.20
CA ALA A 10 -10.80 -24.62 -14.09
C ALA A 10 -10.31 -24.99 -12.66
N GLY A 11 -11.08 -24.65 -11.61
CA GLY A 11 -10.72 -24.91 -10.21
C GLY A 11 -9.81 -23.87 -9.54
N TRP A 12 -9.42 -22.84 -10.28
CA TRP A 12 -8.71 -21.66 -9.80
C TRP A 12 -9.70 -20.53 -9.50
N LYS A 13 -9.56 -19.93 -8.32
CA LYS A 13 -10.23 -18.69 -7.95
C LYS A 13 -9.21 -17.56 -7.95
N LEU A 14 -9.28 -16.68 -8.94
CA LEU A 14 -8.44 -15.48 -9.00
C LEU A 14 -9.20 -14.25 -8.51
N GLU A 15 -8.54 -13.47 -7.66
CA GLU A 15 -9.05 -12.24 -7.07
C GLU A 15 -8.06 -11.10 -7.38
N PRO A 16 -8.00 -10.59 -8.62
CA PRO A 16 -7.23 -9.38 -8.93
C PRO A 16 -7.87 -8.15 -8.27
N TYR A 17 -7.03 -7.28 -7.71
CA TYR A 17 -7.46 -6.03 -7.10
C TYR A 17 -6.47 -4.89 -7.37
N ALA A 18 -7.00 -3.68 -7.34
CA ALA A 18 -6.26 -2.44 -7.37
C ALA A 18 -6.79 -1.53 -6.26
N GLU A 19 -5.91 -0.79 -5.61
CA GLU A 19 -6.21 0.09 -4.51
C GLU A 19 -5.46 1.41 -4.67
N LEU A 20 -6.13 2.52 -4.37
CA LEU A 20 -5.59 3.87 -4.39
C LEU A 20 -5.88 4.54 -3.06
N ASN A 21 -4.85 4.90 -2.33
CA ASN A 21 -4.93 5.48 -1.00
C ASN A 21 -4.22 6.84 -0.96
N GLY A 22 -4.90 7.84 -0.43
CA GLY A 22 -4.28 9.10 -0.05
C GLY A 22 -3.93 9.07 1.43
N ILE A 23 -2.63 9.05 1.76
CA ILE A 23 -2.14 9.14 3.12
C ILE A 23 -1.80 10.61 3.38
N THR A 24 -2.61 11.29 4.20
CA THR A 24 -2.27 12.62 4.69
C THR A 24 -1.69 12.50 6.09
N THR A 25 -0.39 12.71 6.21
CA THR A 25 0.26 12.75 7.52
C THR A 25 0.08 14.15 8.09
N ARG A 26 -0.83 14.30 9.06
CA ARG A 26 -0.97 15.53 9.83
C ARG A 26 -0.12 15.40 11.10
N THR A 27 1.17 15.72 11.00
CA THR A 27 2.04 15.80 12.18
C THR A 27 1.65 17.03 12.99
N ASN A 28 0.71 16.88 13.93
CA ASN A 28 0.15 18.01 14.66
C ASN A 28 0.97 18.44 15.89
N GLN A 29 2.25 18.10 15.98
CA GLN A 29 3.18 18.56 17.01
C GLN A 29 4.55 17.91 16.79
N ASN A 30 5.48 18.62 16.14
CA ASN A 30 6.90 18.37 16.35
C ASN A 30 7.66 19.71 16.25
N ALA A 31 7.42 20.58 17.23
CA ALA A 31 8.21 21.78 17.41
C ALA A 31 9.57 21.37 18.01
N VAL A 32 10.54 21.04 17.14
CA VAL A 32 11.93 20.92 17.58
C VAL A 32 12.47 22.33 17.79
N ARG A 33 12.55 22.73 19.06
CA ARG A 33 12.97 24.06 19.48
C ARG A 33 14.51 24.14 19.42
N VAL A 34 15.04 24.73 18.36
CA VAL A 34 16.46 25.10 18.26
C VAL A 34 16.57 26.63 18.21
N ASN A 35 17.15 27.20 19.26
CA ASN A 35 17.62 28.59 19.35
C ASN A 35 16.68 29.68 18.79
N GLN A 36 15.62 29.99 19.54
CA GLN A 36 14.79 31.21 19.43
C GLN A 36 14.01 31.46 18.13
N TYR A 37 14.10 30.59 17.12
CA TYR A 37 13.29 30.66 15.90
C TYR A 37 12.37 29.44 15.78
N SER A 38 11.05 29.64 15.85
CA SER A 38 10.07 28.60 15.54
C SER A 38 9.90 28.52 14.03
N PHE A 39 10.48 27.52 13.41
CA PHE A 39 10.19 27.21 12.02
C PHE A 39 8.89 26.41 11.98
N ASP A 40 7.81 27.08 11.58
CA ASP A 40 6.53 26.44 11.30
C ASP A 40 6.66 25.66 9.98
N VAL A 41 7.16 24.44 10.08
CA VAL A 41 7.20 23.53 8.96
C VAL A 41 5.79 22.99 8.80
N ALA A 42 5.01 23.63 7.94
CA ALA A 42 3.72 23.12 7.46
C ALA A 42 3.96 21.84 6.63
N GLU A 43 4.30 20.76 7.32
CA GLU A 43 4.63 19.47 6.73
C GLU A 43 3.33 18.69 6.48
N THR A 44 2.44 19.25 5.67
CA THR A 44 1.34 18.47 5.08
C THR A 44 1.95 17.61 3.97
N LYS A 45 2.69 16.58 4.34
CA LYS A 45 3.25 15.60 3.41
C LYS A 45 2.17 14.57 3.09
N GLY A 46 1.23 14.99 2.23
CA GLY A 46 0.33 14.06 1.56
C GLY A 46 1.14 13.13 0.64
N ARG A 47 0.91 11.83 0.75
CA ARG A 47 1.47 10.78 -0.12
C ARG A 47 0.31 10.03 -0.76
N ILE A 48 0.43 9.73 -2.04
CA ILE A 48 -0.52 8.84 -2.73
C ILE A 48 0.15 7.47 -2.83
N GLU A 49 -0.53 6.44 -2.35
CA GLU A 49 -0.13 5.05 -2.47
C GLU A 49 -1.10 4.35 -3.43
N SER A 50 -0.56 3.68 -4.44
CA SER A 50 -1.30 2.89 -5.41
C SER A 50 -0.82 1.45 -5.33
N THR A 51 -1.72 0.53 -5.04
CA THR A 51 -1.44 -0.89 -4.87
C THR A 51 -2.18 -1.68 -5.93
N ILE A 52 -1.52 -2.67 -6.52
CA ILE A 52 -2.11 -3.65 -7.40
C ILE A 52 -1.72 -5.04 -6.91
N GLY A 53 -2.64 -5.98 -6.98
CA GLY A 53 -2.35 -7.33 -6.54
C GLY A 53 -3.33 -8.33 -7.10
N ALA A 54 -3.01 -9.61 -6.93
CA ALA A 54 -3.89 -10.70 -7.25
C ALA A 54 -3.72 -11.81 -6.22
N ASN A 55 -4.83 -12.38 -5.78
CA ASN A 55 -4.81 -13.64 -5.05
C ASN A 55 -5.29 -14.76 -5.96
N ALA A 56 -4.73 -15.94 -5.80
CA ALA A 56 -5.10 -17.17 -6.47
C ALA A 56 -5.35 -18.24 -5.42
N VAL A 57 -6.45 -18.96 -5.53
CA VAL A 57 -6.74 -20.14 -4.71
C VAL A 57 -6.92 -21.33 -5.63
N VAL A 58 -6.17 -22.41 -5.38
CA VAL A 58 -6.28 -23.68 -6.09
C VAL A 58 -6.23 -24.82 -5.06
N GLY A 59 -7.37 -25.49 -4.88
CA GLY A 59 -7.53 -26.49 -3.82
C GLY A 59 -7.16 -25.94 -2.44
N ASN A 60 -6.11 -26.50 -1.85
CA ASN A 60 -5.60 -26.17 -0.52
C ASN A 60 -4.51 -25.08 -0.53
N HIS A 61 -4.18 -24.53 -1.70
CA HIS A 61 -3.12 -23.55 -1.87
C HIS A 61 -3.71 -22.16 -2.12
N ARG A 62 -3.24 -21.15 -1.38
CA ARG A 62 -3.50 -19.74 -1.63
C ARG A 62 -2.19 -19.02 -1.92
N ILE A 63 -2.12 -18.35 -3.06
CA ILE A 63 -0.99 -17.54 -3.51
C ILE A 63 -1.49 -16.10 -3.59
N GLY A 64 -0.73 -15.14 -3.08
CA GLY A 64 -1.02 -13.72 -3.18
C GLY A 64 0.22 -12.98 -3.67
N LEU A 65 0.05 -12.12 -4.67
CA LEU A 65 1.09 -11.22 -5.16
C LEU A 65 0.57 -9.80 -5.09
N GLU A 66 1.34 -8.91 -4.49
CA GLU A 66 1.01 -7.49 -4.37
C GLU A 66 2.22 -6.64 -4.73
N ALA A 67 1.99 -5.58 -5.50
CA ALA A 67 2.92 -4.51 -5.76
C ALA A 67 2.26 -3.18 -5.37
N SER A 68 2.97 -2.36 -4.61
CA SER A 68 2.53 -1.04 -4.17
C SER A 68 3.55 -0.01 -4.60
N LEU A 69 3.05 1.11 -5.10
CA LEU A 69 3.80 2.26 -5.54
C LEU A 69 3.34 3.46 -4.73
N ALA A 70 4.28 4.35 -4.50
CA ALA A 70 4.13 5.36 -3.49
C ALA A 70 4.76 6.65 -3.95
N ASN A 71 3.92 7.60 -4.32
CA ASN A 71 4.35 8.87 -4.88
C ASN A 71 4.24 9.97 -3.80
N GLY A 72 5.40 10.50 -3.41
CA GLY A 72 5.54 11.57 -2.42
C GLY A 72 6.93 12.19 -2.49
N LYS A 73 7.02 13.51 -2.25
CA LYS A 73 8.20 14.36 -2.52
C LYS A 73 9.49 13.98 -1.75
N TYR A 74 9.42 13.02 -0.84
CA TYR A 74 10.53 12.57 0.03
C TYR A 74 10.41 11.08 0.40
N LEU A 75 10.21 10.20 -0.59
CA LEU A 75 10.12 8.78 -0.33
C LEU A 75 11.36 8.03 -0.83
N ASP A 76 12.14 7.48 0.11
CA ASP A 76 13.32 6.66 -0.18
C ASP A 76 12.98 5.37 -0.94
N GLN A 77 11.77 4.83 -0.72
CA GLN A 77 11.34 3.58 -1.36
C GLN A 77 9.94 3.76 -1.97
N PRO A 78 9.86 4.23 -3.23
CA PRO A 78 8.59 4.51 -3.90
C PRO A 78 7.88 3.26 -4.42
N TYR A 79 8.43 2.06 -4.17
CA TYR A 79 7.85 0.79 -4.59
C TYR A 79 8.06 -0.29 -3.52
N LYS A 80 7.11 -1.21 -3.41
CA LYS A 80 7.13 -2.36 -2.50
C LYS A 80 6.45 -3.53 -3.20
N VAL A 81 7.07 -4.70 -3.17
CA VAL A 81 6.51 -5.93 -3.73
C VAL A 81 6.44 -6.98 -2.63
N GLN A 82 5.32 -7.69 -2.55
CA GLN A 82 5.07 -8.75 -1.58
C GLN A 82 4.53 -9.99 -2.28
N LEU A 83 5.13 -11.13 -1.94
CA LEU A 83 4.65 -12.45 -2.32
C LEU A 83 4.24 -13.18 -1.05
N ALA A 84 3.03 -13.71 -1.03
CA ALA A 84 2.49 -14.50 0.06
C ALA A 84 2.06 -15.87 -0.48
N TYR A 85 2.40 -16.92 0.25
CA TYR A 85 1.96 -18.28 -0.03
C TYR A 85 1.44 -18.90 1.25
N ARG A 86 0.29 -19.55 1.18
CA ARG A 86 -0.36 -20.22 2.30
C ARG A 86 -0.92 -21.56 1.83
N TYR A 87 -0.60 -22.60 2.59
CA TYR A 87 -1.22 -23.91 2.46
C TYR A 87 -2.21 -24.12 3.60
N HIS A 88 -3.39 -24.65 3.29
CA HIS A 88 -4.42 -25.04 4.26
C HIS A 88 -4.47 -26.56 4.33
N TRP A 89 -4.32 -27.12 5.52
CA TRP A 89 -4.43 -28.57 5.76
C TRP A 89 -5.83 -28.93 6.28
#